data_AF-A0A2A5HTN3-F1
#
_entry.id   AF-A0A2A5HTN3-F1
#
_cell.length_a   1.000
_cell.length_b   1.000
_cell.length_c   1.000
_cell.angle_alpha   90.00
_cell.angle_beta   90.00
_cell.angle_gamma   90.00
#
_symmetry.space_group_name_H-M   'P 1'
#
loop_
_entity.id
_entity.type
_entity.pdbx_description
1 polymer ?
#
loop_
_entity_poly.entity_id
_entity_poly.type
_entity_poly.pdbx_seq_one_letter_code
_entity_poly.pdbx_strand_id
1 'polypeptide(L)'
;MIDKSWMLNPQAIRYAKECIHLVRDELGVRLKLSHPDFLDMLHGYVVTKGSNSLKGAYGKLISMAGADAEYASEMASAGVMGVTTKDVNELVSVEGVMYPRYRKGQEFRGVVQGQPRYSKA
;
A
#
# COMPACT_ATOMS: atom_id res chain seq x y z
N MET A 1 -10.94 16.95 2.41
CA MET A 1 -12.27 16.31 2.53
C MET A 1 -12.33 15.24 1.48
N ILE A 2 -12.60 13.99 1.84
CA ILE A 2 -12.73 12.93 0.83
C ILE A 2 -14.05 13.16 0.10
N ASP A 3 -13.96 13.54 -1.17
CA ASP A 3 -15.14 13.73 -2.01
C ASP A 3 -15.95 12.44 -2.06
N LYS A 4 -17.26 12.56 -1.82
CA LYS A 4 -18.23 11.45 -1.89
C LYS A 4 -18.42 10.93 -3.32
N SER A 5 -17.55 11.29 -4.25
CA SER A 5 -17.47 10.80 -5.64
C SER A 5 -17.49 9.27 -5.69
N TRP A 6 -16.93 8.61 -4.67
CA TRP A 6 -16.97 7.16 -4.54
C TRP A 6 -18.38 6.60 -4.30
N MET A 7 -19.27 7.35 -3.64
CA MET A 7 -20.66 6.96 -3.43
C MET A 7 -21.50 7.00 -4.72
N LEU A 8 -20.99 7.63 -5.78
CA LEU A 8 -21.62 7.63 -7.11
C LEU A 8 -21.25 6.39 -7.93
N ASN A 9 -20.19 5.66 -7.54
CA ASN A 9 -19.75 4.47 -8.22
C ASN A 9 -20.38 3.21 -7.60
N PRO A 10 -21.24 2.45 -8.33
CA PRO A 10 -21.89 1.26 -7.80
C PRO A 10 -20.89 0.18 -7.38
N GLN A 11 -19.70 0.12 -8.00
CA GLN A 11 -18.65 -0.82 -7.60
C GLN A 11 -18.05 -0.45 -6.24
N ALA A 12 -17.82 0.83 -5.97
CA ALA A 12 -17.32 1.27 -4.67
C ALA A 12 -18.34 1.02 -3.56
N ILE A 13 -19.63 1.18 -3.84
CA ILE A 13 -20.71 0.83 -2.91
C ILE A 13 -20.72 -0.67 -2.59
N ARG A 14 -20.40 -1.54 -3.56
CA ARG A 14 -20.31 -3.00 -3.31
C ARG A 14 -19.17 -3.32 -2.34
N TYR A 15 -17.98 -2.79 -2.56
CA TYR A 15 -16.85 -2.99 -1.64
C TYR A 15 -17.11 -2.36 -0.27
N ALA A 16 -17.82 -1.23 -0.21
CA ALA A 16 -18.19 -0.60 1.05
C ALA A 16 -19.14 -1.47 1.87
N LYS A 17 -20.13 -2.08 1.19
CA LYS A 17 -21.02 -3.06 1.81
C LYS A 17 -20.26 -4.28 2.29
N GLU A 18 -19.33 -4.83 1.49
CA GLU A 18 -18.45 -5.92 1.96
C GLU A 18 -17.67 -5.54 3.22
N CYS A 19 -17.07 -4.34 3.26
CA CYS A 19 -16.38 -3.85 4.44
C CYS A 19 -17.31 -3.78 5.66
N ILE A 20 -18.54 -3.29 5.50
CA ILE A 20 -19.54 -3.24 6.58
C ILE A 20 -19.88 -4.66 7.07
N HIS A 21 -20.03 -5.63 6.16
CA HIS A 21 -20.31 -7.01 6.52
C HIS A 21 -19.15 -7.62 7.32
N LEU A 22 -17.91 -7.42 6.87
CA LEU A 22 -16.71 -7.89 7.58
C LEU A 22 -16.56 -7.22 8.96
N VAL A 23 -16.77 -5.92 9.07
CA VAL A 23 -16.77 -5.21 10.36
C VAL A 23 -17.84 -5.76 11.30
N ARG A 24 -19.05 -6.03 10.77
CA ARG A 24 -20.15 -6.57 11.56
C ARG A 24 -19.83 -7.97 12.07
N ASP A 25 -19.21 -8.81 11.25
CA ASP A 25 -18.85 -10.19 11.60
C ASP A 25 -17.71 -10.21 12.64
N GLU A 26 -16.66 -9.43 12.41
CA GLU A 26 -15.42 -9.45 13.21
C GLU A 26 -15.49 -8.59 14.50
N LEU A 27 -16.23 -7.48 14.48
CA LEU A 27 -16.33 -6.54 15.60
C LEU A 27 -17.72 -6.50 16.23
N GLY A 28 -18.75 -7.08 15.59
CA GLY A 28 -20.13 -6.96 16.05
C GLY A 28 -20.72 -5.54 15.89
N VAL A 29 -20.00 -4.62 15.25
CA VAL A 29 -20.38 -3.20 15.12
C VAL A 29 -21.12 -2.97 13.79
N ARG A 30 -22.26 -2.27 13.84
CA ARG A 30 -22.98 -1.84 12.62
C ARG A 30 -22.49 -0.46 12.18
N LEU A 31 -21.54 -0.43 11.24
CA LEU A 31 -21.18 0.80 10.55
C LEU A 31 -22.25 1.21 9.54
N LYS A 32 -22.60 2.50 9.48
CA LYS A 32 -23.53 3.04 8.48
C LYS A 32 -22.75 3.76 7.38
N LEU A 33 -23.07 3.45 6.14
CA LEU A 33 -22.49 4.08 4.93
C LEU A 33 -22.73 5.60 4.88
N SER A 34 -23.81 6.09 5.49
CA SER A 34 -24.18 7.51 5.46
C SER A 34 -23.35 8.40 6.38
N HIS A 35 -22.46 7.83 7.21
CA HIS A 35 -21.62 8.63 8.10
C HIS A 35 -20.51 9.35 7.32
N PRO A 36 -20.28 10.65 7.58
CA PRO A 36 -19.19 11.40 6.94
C PRO A 36 -17.81 10.83 7.29
N ASP A 37 -17.66 10.28 8.49
CA ASP A 37 -16.43 9.64 8.98
C ASP A 37 -16.37 8.13 8.72
N PHE A 38 -17.19 7.60 7.80
CA PHE A 38 -17.23 6.16 7.51
C PHE A 38 -15.85 5.59 7.17
N LEU A 39 -15.08 6.29 6.33
CA LEU A 39 -13.76 5.83 5.88
C LEU A 39 -12.71 5.91 6.99
N ASP A 40 -12.78 6.93 7.83
CA ASP A 40 -11.86 7.13 8.95
C ASP A 40 -12.08 6.07 10.04
N MET A 41 -13.34 5.85 10.42
CA MET A 41 -13.70 4.77 11.34
C MET A 41 -13.29 3.41 10.79
N LEU A 42 -13.59 3.15 9.51
CA LEU A 42 -13.21 1.91 8.85
C LEU A 42 -11.69 1.72 8.86
N HIS A 43 -10.92 2.77 8.55
CA HIS A 43 -9.46 2.77 8.65
C HIS A 43 -8.98 2.41 10.06
N GLY A 44 -9.54 3.05 11.09
CA GLY A 44 -9.23 2.74 12.49
C GLY A 44 -9.45 1.27 12.83
N TYR A 45 -10.54 0.66 12.34
CA TYR A 45 -10.78 -0.78 12.52
C TYR A 45 -9.79 -1.65 11.75
N VAL A 46 -9.46 -1.28 10.52
CA VAL A 46 -8.47 -1.98 9.68
C VAL A 46 -7.10 -2.02 10.38
N VAL A 47 -6.67 -0.88 10.92
CA VAL A 47 -5.39 -0.75 11.64
C VAL A 47 -5.42 -1.55 12.95
N THR A 48 -6.52 -1.48 13.70
CA THR A 48 -6.63 -2.13 15.02
C THR A 48 -6.73 -3.65 14.94
N LYS A 49 -7.52 -4.19 14.01
CA LYS A 49 -7.73 -5.64 13.87
C LYS A 49 -6.71 -6.33 12.98
N GLY A 50 -6.14 -5.61 12.02
CA GLY A 50 -5.12 -6.17 11.12
C GLY A 50 -5.63 -7.22 10.13
N SER A 51 -6.95 -7.46 10.05
CA SER A 51 -7.56 -8.52 9.22
C SER A 51 -7.29 -8.30 7.73
N ASN A 52 -6.66 -9.29 7.07
CA ASN A 52 -6.23 -9.18 5.68
C ASN A 52 -7.40 -9.07 4.70
N SER A 53 -8.53 -9.73 4.99
CA SER A 53 -9.74 -9.64 4.17
C SER A 53 -10.33 -8.23 4.18
N LEU A 54 -10.36 -7.61 5.36
CA LEU A 54 -10.86 -6.25 5.55
C LEU A 54 -9.91 -5.21 4.95
N LYS A 55 -8.59 -5.39 5.12
CA LYS A 55 -7.55 -4.59 4.45
C LYS A 55 -7.69 -4.62 2.93
N GLY A 56 -7.86 -5.81 2.35
CA GLY A 56 -8.00 -5.98 0.91
C GLY A 56 -9.25 -5.32 0.34
N ALA A 57 -10.39 -5.47 1.01
CA ALA A 57 -11.64 -4.80 0.60
C ALA A 57 -11.56 -3.27 0.78
N TYR A 58 -10.97 -2.81 1.88
CA TYR A 58 -10.74 -1.40 2.16
C TYR A 58 -9.82 -0.74 1.12
N GLY A 59 -8.71 -1.39 0.77
CA GLY A 59 -7.78 -0.89 -0.26
C GLY A 59 -8.46 -0.72 -1.62
N LYS A 60 -9.29 -1.67 -2.05
CA LYS A 60 -10.08 -1.55 -3.29
C LYS A 60 -11.06 -0.38 -3.25
N LEU A 61 -11.67 -0.14 -2.09
CA LEU A 61 -12.57 0.99 -1.89
C LEU A 61 -11.83 2.32 -1.97
N ILE A 62 -10.69 2.46 -1.28
CA ILE A 62 -9.86 3.68 -1.28
C ILE A 62 -9.36 3.99 -2.69
N SER A 63 -8.87 2.98 -3.42
CA SER A 63 -8.46 3.13 -4.82
C SER A 63 -9.59 3.65 -5.73
N MET A 64 -10.84 3.22 -5.49
CA MET A 64 -11.98 3.71 -6.26
C MET A 64 -12.56 5.02 -5.73
N ALA A 65 -12.21 5.41 -4.51
CA ALA A 65 -12.64 6.67 -3.95
C ALA A 65 -11.82 7.86 -4.43
N GLY A 66 -10.71 7.61 -5.14
CA GLY A 66 -9.76 8.65 -5.51
C GLY A 66 -9.17 9.34 -4.28
N ALA A 67 -9.28 8.71 -3.10
CA ALA A 67 -8.61 9.14 -1.91
C ALA A 67 -7.13 8.87 -2.17
N ASP A 68 -6.42 9.97 -2.32
CA ASP A 68 -5.09 10.10 -2.90
C ASP A 68 -4.12 9.01 -2.41
N ALA A 69 -3.24 8.61 -3.33
CA ALA A 69 -2.17 7.63 -3.12
C ALA A 69 -1.24 7.99 -1.95
N GLU A 70 -1.35 9.19 -1.37
CA GLU A 70 -0.68 9.59 -0.12
C GLU A 70 -0.95 8.65 1.06
N TYR A 71 -2.16 8.08 1.23
CA TYR A 71 -2.45 7.18 2.37
C TYR A 71 -2.09 5.71 2.13
N ALA A 72 -1.97 5.30 0.87
CA ALA A 72 -1.49 3.96 0.52
C ALA A 72 0.03 3.81 0.77
N SER A 73 0.77 4.92 0.77
CA SER A 73 2.23 4.91 1.00
C SER A 73 2.61 4.49 2.43
N GLU A 74 1.75 4.70 3.43
CA GLU A 74 2.03 4.28 4.81
C GLU A 74 1.70 2.79 5.05
N MET A 75 0.66 2.24 4.41
CA MET A 75 0.36 0.80 4.49
C MET A 75 1.22 -0.07 3.56
N ALA A 76 1.81 0.49 2.49
CA ALA A 76 2.69 -0.23 1.58
C ALA A 76 4.06 -0.59 2.17
N SER A 77 4.38 -0.12 3.38
CA SER A 77 5.63 -0.46 4.08
C SER A 77 5.62 -1.86 4.71
N ALA A 78 4.47 -2.56 4.68
CA ALA A 78 4.32 -3.90 5.25
C ALA A 78 3.71 -4.90 4.24
N GLY A 79 4.49 -5.25 3.21
CA GLY A 79 4.42 -6.61 2.65
C GLY A 79 3.92 -6.77 1.22
N VAL A 80 4.91 -7.03 0.34
CA VAL A 80 4.89 -7.96 -0.82
C VAL A 80 4.29 -7.47 -2.14
N MET A 81 5.23 -7.18 -3.07
CA MET A 81 5.30 -7.48 -4.52
C MET A 81 3.98 -7.59 -5.30
N GLY A 82 3.77 -6.91 -6.42
CA GLY A 82 4.65 -6.11 -7.25
C GLY A 82 3.97 -5.92 -8.60
N VAL A 83 4.25 -4.79 -9.27
CA VAL A 83 4.35 -4.62 -10.72
C VAL A 83 4.38 -3.13 -11.04
N THR A 84 5.49 -2.73 -11.67
CA THR A 84 5.72 -1.47 -12.40
C THR A 84 6.17 -0.25 -11.60
N THR A 85 7.45 -0.22 -11.25
CA THR A 85 8.35 0.89 -11.61
C THR A 85 9.77 0.40 -11.42
N LYS A 86 10.64 0.64 -12.41
CA LYS A 86 12.03 0.17 -12.41
C LYS A 86 12.71 0.51 -11.08
N ASP A 87 12.97 -0.54 -10.29
CA ASP A 87 13.57 -0.50 -8.97
C ASP A 87 14.85 0.34 -8.94
N VAL A 88 14.71 1.57 -8.43
CA VAL A 88 15.83 2.45 -8.06
C VAL A 88 16.48 1.98 -6.75
N ASN A 89 16.01 0.87 -6.17
CA ASN A 89 16.40 0.42 -4.83
C ASN A 89 16.83 -1.05 -4.76
N GLU A 90 17.34 -1.61 -5.86
CA GLU A 90 17.96 -2.92 -5.81
C GLU A 90 19.32 -2.82 -5.11
N LEU A 91 19.50 -3.50 -3.98
CA LEU A 91 20.71 -3.50 -3.17
C LEU A 91 21.45 -4.83 -3.37
N VAL A 92 22.73 -4.77 -3.77
CA VAL A 92 23.60 -5.94 -3.91
C VAL A 92 24.42 -6.09 -2.62
N SER A 93 24.32 -7.27 -2.00
CA SER A 93 25.13 -7.60 -0.82
C SER A 93 26.45 -8.25 -1.25
N VAL A 94 27.58 -7.61 -0.96
CA VAL A 94 28.92 -8.16 -1.20
C VAL A 94 29.70 -8.07 0.10
N GLU A 95 30.21 -9.22 0.58
CA GLU A 95 30.99 -9.32 1.82
C GLU A 95 30.26 -8.76 3.07
N GLY A 96 28.93 -8.92 3.11
CA GLY A 96 28.09 -8.41 4.21
C GLY A 96 27.83 -6.90 4.16
N VAL A 97 28.36 -6.19 3.16
CA VAL A 97 28.11 -4.77 2.92
C VAL A 97 27.10 -4.62 1.78
N MET A 98 26.09 -3.79 1.99
CA MET A 98 25.05 -3.52 1.00
C MET A 98 25.43 -2.33 0.13
N TYR A 99 25.44 -2.52 -1.19
CA TYR A 99 25.68 -1.46 -2.17
C TYR A 99 24.45 -1.28 -3.05
N PRO A 100 24.07 -0.05 -3.43
CA PRO A 100 23.03 0.14 -4.43
C PRO A 100 23.51 -0.45 -5.75
N ARG A 101 22.67 -1.25 -6.42
CA ARG A 101 22.96 -1.88 -7.71
C ARG A 101 23.12 -0.85 -8.80
N TYR A 102 22.36 0.25 -8.75
CA TYR A 102 22.45 1.32 -9.72
C TYR A 102 22.85 2.63 -9.06
N ARG A 103 23.88 3.28 -9.59
CA ARG A 103 24.30 4.61 -9.16
C ARG A 103 24.58 5.47 -10.38
N LYS A 104 23.87 6.59 -10.53
CA LYS A 104 24.06 7.55 -11.64
C LYS A 104 24.06 6.90 -13.05
N GLY A 105 23.18 5.91 -13.27
CA GLY A 105 23.07 5.21 -14.57
C GLY A 105 24.18 4.19 -14.84
N GLN A 106 24.97 3.83 -13.82
CA GLN A 106 25.97 2.77 -13.87
C GLN A 106 25.51 1.60 -12.98
N GLU A 107 25.67 0.36 -13.46
CA GLU A 107 25.38 -0.87 -12.73
C GLU A 107 26.61 -1.29 -11.90
N PHE A 108 26.33 -1.81 -10.71
CA PHE A 108 27.31 -2.36 -9.78
C PHE A 108 27.96 -3.58 -10.41
N ARG A 109 29.29 -3.52 -10.59
CA ARG A 109 30.08 -4.59 -11.19
C ARG A 109 30.85 -5.43 -10.15
N GLY A 110 30.92 -4.96 -8.91
CA GLY A 110 31.64 -5.62 -7.82
C GLY A 110 32.39 -4.63 -6.92
N VAL A 111 33.07 -5.18 -5.92
CA VAL A 111 33.95 -4.43 -4.99
C VAL A 111 35.40 -4.74 -5.34
N VAL A 112 36.25 -3.72 -5.45
CA VAL A 112 37.70 -3.86 -5.63
C VAL A 112 38.37 -3.07 -4.51
N GLN A 113 39.15 -3.74 -3.66
CA GLN A 113 39.83 -3.13 -2.51
C GLN A 113 38.89 -2.37 -1.56
N GLY A 114 37.70 -2.93 -1.31
CA GLY A 114 36.68 -2.32 -0.44
C GLY A 114 35.94 -1.13 -1.06
N GLN A 115 36.22 -0.76 -2.32
CA GLN A 115 35.50 0.28 -3.02
C GLN A 115 34.53 -0.31 -4.06
N PRO A 116 33.25 0.12 -4.07
CA PRO A 116 32.29 -0.35 -5.05
C PRO A 116 32.61 0.22 -6.44
N ARG A 117 32.72 -0.64 -7.44
CA ARG A 117 32.85 -0.24 -8.85
C ARG A 117 31.51 -0.30 -9.55
N TYR A 118 31.22 0.80 -10.25
CA TYR A 118 30.07 0.96 -11.10
C TYR A 118 30.54 1.09 -12.55
N SER A 119 29.87 0.40 -13.46
CA SER A 119 30.15 0.47 -14.90
C SER A 119 28.87 0.72 -15.66
N LYS A 120 28.94 1.39 -16.80
CA LYS A 120 27.75 1.59 -17.65
C LYS A 120 27.25 0.20 -18.08
N ALA A 121 25.96 -0.07 -17.85
CA ALA A 121 25.29 -1.26 -18.36
C ALA A 121 25.26 -1.25 -19.89
#